data_AF-A0A1V6TPZ3-F1
#
_entry.id   AF-A0A1V6TPZ3-F1
#
_cell.length_a   1.000
_cell.length_b   1.000
_cell.length_c   1.000
_cell.angle_alpha   90.00
_cell.angle_beta   90.00
_cell.angle_gamma   90.00
#
_symmetry.space_group_name_H-M   'P 1'
#
loop_
_entity.id
_entity.type
_entity.pdbx_description
1 polymer ?
#
loop_
_entity_poly.entity_id
_entity_poly.type
_entity_poly.pdbx_seq_one_letter_code
_entity_poly.pdbx_strand_id
1 'polypeptide(L)'
;MAVYLSLPILDEAVRLVEADSTNESSVNAMANGIFDYYFSAVNNYMVAPKKDLQNGHADFVILHIKPVFPGCRGVHEHTIAKAKGSMESLKSILDQLENALEHANTPFQTSWAIVIHGALFNFYEYHRGMPEQERLLPFEPPAGSQHESRDSFHARNDSVEIDWMLRHMAQNDPSLTR
;
A
#
# COMPACT_ATOMS: atom_id res chain seq x y z
N MET A 1 -10.22 17.86 3.80
CA MET A 1 -10.93 16.63 4.23
C MET A 1 -10.57 15.56 3.22
N ALA A 2 -10.09 14.40 3.67
CA ALA A 2 -9.72 13.32 2.75
C ALA A 2 -10.93 12.85 1.96
N VAL A 3 -10.72 12.56 0.68
CA VAL A 3 -11.85 12.27 -0.20
C VAL A 3 -12.45 10.90 0.12
N TYR A 4 -11.66 9.94 0.61
CA TYR A 4 -12.17 8.61 0.93
C TYR A 4 -13.11 8.59 2.15
N LEU A 5 -12.85 9.39 3.20
CA LEU A 5 -13.74 9.50 4.37
C LEU A 5 -15.08 10.19 4.05
N SER A 6 -15.19 10.83 2.88
CA SER A 6 -16.49 11.34 2.43
C SER A 6 -17.46 10.23 2.00
N LEU A 7 -16.95 9.01 1.79
CA LEU A 7 -17.76 7.83 1.51
C LEU A 7 -18.19 7.18 2.83
N PRO A 8 -19.50 7.12 3.15
CA PRO A 8 -19.98 6.61 4.44
C PRO A 8 -19.50 5.20 4.77
N ILE A 9 -19.36 4.35 3.74
CA ILE A 9 -18.89 2.97 3.93
C ILE A 9 -17.42 2.90 4.35
N LEU A 10 -16.58 3.80 3.87
CA LEU A 10 -15.17 3.86 4.24
C LEU A 10 -14.98 4.53 5.59
N ASP A 11 -15.76 5.58 5.89
CA ASP A 11 -15.79 6.18 7.22
C ASP A 11 -16.20 5.17 8.30
N GLU A 12 -17.21 4.36 8.03
CA GLU A 12 -17.66 3.29 8.91
C GLU A 12 -16.61 2.18 9.04
N ALA A 13 -15.94 1.79 7.95
CA ALA A 13 -14.86 0.80 8.00
C ALA A 13 -13.70 1.27 8.89
N VAL A 14 -13.30 2.55 8.77
CA VAL A 14 -12.30 3.15 9.65
C VAL A 14 -12.77 3.13 11.11
N ARG A 15 -14.03 3.52 11.37
CA ARG A 15 -14.61 3.50 12.71
C ARG A 15 -14.61 2.10 13.35
N LEU A 16 -14.88 1.06 12.56
CA LEU A 16 -14.86 -0.33 13.04
C LEU A 16 -13.45 -0.77 13.46
N VAL A 17 -12.42 -0.37 12.71
CA VAL A 17 -11.02 -0.66 13.05
C VAL A 17 -10.56 0.15 14.26
N GLU A 18 -11.00 1.41 14.41
CA GLU A 18 -10.74 2.22 15.59
C GLU A 18 -11.37 1.61 16.86
N ALA A 19 -12.56 0.99 16.72
CA ALA A 19 -13.26 0.33 17.82
C ALA A 19 -12.58 -0.99 18.23
N ASP A 20 -12.08 -1.76 17.25
CA ASP A 20 -11.34 -3.00 17.49
C ASP A 20 -10.23 -3.18 16.44
N SER A 21 -9.05 -2.68 16.79
CA SER A 21 -7.86 -2.76 15.92
C SER A 21 -7.23 -4.15 15.87
N THR A 22 -7.72 -5.10 16.67
CA THR A 22 -7.21 -6.48 16.70
C THR A 22 -7.92 -7.36 15.67
N ASN A 23 -9.09 -6.93 15.18
CA ASN A 23 -9.85 -7.64 14.17
C ASN A 23 -9.24 -7.44 12.77
N GLU A 24 -8.44 -8.42 12.33
CA GLU A 24 -7.81 -8.42 11.02
C GLU A 24 -8.79 -8.35 9.85
N SER A 25 -10.01 -8.89 10.01
CA SER A 25 -11.02 -8.82 8.95
C SER A 25 -11.50 -7.38 8.73
N SER A 26 -11.67 -6.61 9.82
CA SER A 26 -11.99 -5.19 9.75
C SER A 26 -10.85 -4.38 9.14
N VAL A 27 -9.61 -4.65 9.55
CA VAL A 27 -8.40 -3.99 9.00
C VAL A 27 -8.27 -4.26 7.50
N ASN A 28 -8.45 -5.50 7.07
CA ASN A 28 -8.43 -5.88 5.66
C ASN A 28 -9.57 -5.24 4.85
N ALA A 29 -10.77 -5.17 5.40
CA ALA A 29 -11.90 -4.53 4.73
C ALA A 29 -11.69 -3.03 4.55
N MET A 30 -11.18 -2.35 5.58
CA MET A 30 -10.79 -0.93 5.53
C MET A 30 -9.69 -0.71 4.48
N ALA A 31 -8.61 -1.49 4.54
CA ALA A 31 -7.50 -1.44 3.59
C ALA A 31 -7.99 -1.61 2.15
N ASN A 32 -8.75 -2.67 1.88
CA ASN A 32 -9.26 -2.97 0.54
C ASN A 32 -10.15 -1.83 0.01
N GLY A 33 -11.09 -1.34 0.82
CA GLY A 33 -11.98 -0.26 0.40
C GLY A 33 -11.25 1.04 0.09
N ILE A 34 -10.23 1.38 0.88
CA ILE A 34 -9.37 2.55 0.62
C ILE A 34 -8.54 2.34 -0.64
N PHE A 35 -7.92 1.17 -0.82
CA PHE A 35 -7.14 0.89 -2.02
C PHE A 35 -8.01 0.88 -3.28
N ASP A 36 -9.18 0.26 -3.28
CA ASP A 36 -10.10 0.24 -4.42
C ASP A 36 -10.53 1.65 -4.84
N TYR A 37 -10.64 2.57 -3.87
CA TYR A 37 -10.97 3.96 -4.12
C TYR A 37 -9.86 4.69 -4.91
N TYR A 38 -8.58 4.48 -4.56
CA TYR A 38 -7.46 5.15 -5.22
C TYR A 38 -6.96 4.42 -6.48
N PHE A 39 -6.97 3.10 -6.45
CA PHE A 39 -6.42 2.20 -7.48
C PHE A 39 -7.55 1.53 -8.28
N SER A 40 -8.39 2.34 -8.89
CA SER A 40 -9.58 1.85 -9.61
C SER A 40 -9.26 1.28 -11.00
N ALA A 41 -10.12 0.37 -11.46
CA ALA A 41 -10.07 -0.20 -12.81
C ALA A 41 -10.16 0.85 -13.93
N VAL A 42 -10.83 1.98 -13.68
CA VAL A 42 -10.91 3.10 -14.64
C VAL A 42 -9.51 3.68 -14.91
N ASN A 43 -8.62 3.62 -13.92
CA ASN A 43 -7.24 4.07 -14.02
C ASN A 43 -6.26 2.93 -14.39
N ASN A 44 -6.77 1.81 -14.90
CA ASN A 44 -6.02 0.59 -15.21
C ASN A 44 -5.33 -0.09 -14.02
N TYR A 45 -5.84 0.13 -12.81
CA TYR A 45 -5.39 -0.56 -11.62
C TYR A 45 -6.33 -1.70 -11.22
N MET A 46 -5.81 -2.69 -10.51
CA MET A 46 -6.61 -3.73 -9.87
C MET A 46 -6.02 -4.07 -8.51
N VAL A 47 -6.83 -3.96 -7.46
CA VAL A 47 -6.50 -4.47 -6.13
C VAL A 47 -6.87 -5.95 -6.10
N ALA A 48 -5.91 -6.82 -5.83
CA ALA A 48 -6.14 -8.24 -5.70
C ALA A 48 -5.65 -8.73 -4.33
N PRO A 49 -6.45 -9.54 -3.61
CA PRO A 49 -5.95 -10.21 -2.42
C PRO A 49 -4.87 -11.21 -2.85
N LYS A 50 -3.67 -11.10 -2.30
CA LYS A 50 -2.56 -12.01 -2.63
C LYS A 50 -2.62 -13.24 -1.73
N LYS A 51 -3.63 -14.08 -1.94
CA LYS A 51 -3.75 -15.37 -1.25
C LYS A 51 -2.77 -16.38 -1.86
N ASP A 52 -1.49 -16.25 -1.57
CA ASP A 52 -0.53 -17.28 -1.94
C ASP A 52 -0.60 -18.45 -0.93
N LEU A 53 -1.17 -19.56 -1.38
CA LEU A 53 -1.55 -20.76 -0.61
C LEU A 53 -0.38 -21.50 0.02
N GLN A 54 0.87 -21.14 -0.30
CA GLN A 54 2.06 -21.79 0.24
C GLN A 54 2.91 -20.92 1.14
N ASN A 55 2.78 -19.59 1.11
CA ASN A 55 3.80 -18.72 1.71
C ASN A 55 3.31 -17.40 2.35
N GLY A 56 2.04 -16.99 2.23
CA GLY A 56 1.45 -15.96 3.13
C GLY A 56 2.11 -14.56 3.13
N HIS A 57 2.91 -14.23 2.11
CA HIS A 57 3.83 -13.09 2.21
C HIS A 57 3.20 -11.72 1.96
N ALA A 58 2.00 -11.57 1.40
CA ALA A 58 1.33 -10.26 1.31
C ALA A 58 -0.19 -10.41 1.39
N ASP A 59 -0.89 -9.43 1.93
CA ASP A 59 -2.35 -9.48 2.02
C ASP A 59 -2.99 -8.90 0.73
N PHE A 60 -2.36 -7.89 0.13
CA PHE A 60 -2.82 -7.24 -1.10
C PHE A 60 -1.68 -7.02 -2.10
N VAL A 61 -2.03 -7.13 -3.38
CA VAL A 61 -1.22 -6.63 -4.48
C VAL A 61 -2.06 -5.68 -5.32
N ILE A 62 -1.51 -4.50 -5.56
CA ILE A 62 -2.07 -3.52 -6.49
C ILE A 62 -1.31 -3.70 -7.81
N LEU A 63 -2.05 -4.11 -8.83
CA LEU A 63 -1.54 -4.34 -10.18
C LEU A 63 -1.80 -3.11 -11.02
N HIS A 64 -0.84 -2.75 -11.87
CA HIS A 64 -1.02 -1.73 -12.90
C HIS A 64 -0.96 -2.41 -14.27
N ILE A 65 -2.04 -2.26 -15.04
CA ILE A 65 -2.17 -2.86 -16.37
C ILE A 65 -1.80 -1.81 -17.41
N LYS A 66 -0.63 -1.94 -18.05
CA LYS A 66 -0.20 -1.01 -19.09
C LYS A 66 -0.35 -1.61 -20.49
N PRO A 67 -0.77 -0.83 -21.50
CA PRO A 67 -0.63 -1.23 -22.89
C PRO A 67 0.86 -1.20 -23.26
N VAL A 68 1.42 -2.35 -23.60
CA VAL A 68 2.85 -2.49 -23.97
C VAL A 68 3.04 -2.30 -25.47
N PHE A 69 2.06 -2.68 -26.28
CA PHE A 69 1.97 -2.50 -27.74
C PHE A 69 0.48 -2.65 -28.13
N PRO A 70 0.01 -2.18 -29.31
CA PRO A 70 -1.34 -2.51 -29.79
C PRO A 70 -1.53 -4.04 -29.77
N GLY A 71 -2.41 -4.51 -28.88
CA GLY A 71 -2.75 -5.93 -28.70
C GLY A 71 -2.16 -6.63 -27.47
N CYS A 72 -1.17 -6.05 -26.78
CA CYS A 72 -0.54 -6.67 -25.60
C CYS A 72 -0.68 -5.77 -24.36
N ARG A 73 -1.31 -6.30 -23.30
CA ARG A 73 -1.33 -5.68 -21.97
C ARG A 73 -0.27 -6.35 -21.09
N GLY A 74 0.69 -5.58 -20.62
CA GLY A 74 1.61 -6.00 -19.57
C GLY A 74 0.94 -5.76 -18.21
N VAL A 75 1.08 -6.72 -17.30
CA VAL A 75 0.62 -6.60 -15.92
C VAL A 75 1.85 -6.68 -15.04
N HIS A 76 2.04 -5.67 -14.20
CA HIS A 76 3.11 -5.67 -13.19
C HIS A 76 2.57 -5.31 -11.81
N GLU A 77 3.29 -5.77 -10.79
CA GLU A 77 2.98 -5.45 -9.40
C GLU A 77 3.50 -4.04 -9.11
N HIS A 78 2.57 -3.12 -8.84
CA HIS A 78 2.85 -1.70 -8.60
C HIS A 78 3.07 -1.41 -7.11
N THR A 79 2.22 -1.98 -6.26
CA THR A 79 2.32 -1.84 -4.81
C THR A 79 2.01 -3.17 -4.16
N ILE A 80 2.80 -3.54 -3.16
CA ILE A 80 2.51 -4.67 -2.27
C ILE A 80 2.13 -4.13 -0.91
N ALA A 81 1.03 -4.62 -0.35
CA ALA A 81 0.58 -4.19 0.96
C ALA A 81 0.30 -5.35 1.90
N LYS A 82 0.59 -5.12 3.18
CA LYS A 82 0.16 -5.96 4.30
C LYS A 82 -0.79 -5.19 5.19
N ALA A 83 -1.81 -5.86 5.69
CA ALA A 83 -2.75 -5.28 6.62
C ALA A 83 -3.00 -6.27 7.77
N LYS A 84 -2.54 -5.89 8.96
CA LYS A 84 -2.53 -6.73 10.16
C LYS A 84 -3.13 -6.02 11.34
N GLY A 85 -3.68 -6.79 12.28
CA GLY A 85 -4.20 -6.28 13.54
C GLY A 85 -3.08 -5.73 14.43
N SER A 86 -3.46 -4.91 15.42
CA SER A 86 -2.51 -4.21 16.31
C SER A 86 -1.67 -5.13 17.21
N MET A 87 -2.03 -6.42 17.34
CA MET A 87 -1.29 -7.39 18.14
C MET A 87 0.00 -7.89 17.47
N GLU A 88 0.08 -7.85 16.15
CA GLU A 88 1.27 -8.32 15.43
C GLU A 88 2.39 -7.28 15.54
N SER A 89 3.63 -7.71 15.74
CA SER A 89 4.76 -6.77 15.81
C SER A 89 5.05 -6.18 14.44
N LEU A 90 5.20 -4.86 14.34
CA LEU A 90 5.54 -4.17 13.10
C LEU A 90 6.78 -4.77 12.39
N LYS A 91 7.79 -5.17 13.17
CA LYS A 91 8.99 -5.83 12.62
C LYS A 91 8.66 -7.13 11.88
N SER A 92 7.85 -8.01 12.48
CA SER A 92 7.38 -9.25 11.81
C SER A 92 6.65 -8.94 10.51
N ILE A 93 5.81 -7.90 10.50
CA ILE A 93 5.06 -7.49 9.30
C ILE A 93 6.02 -7.02 8.21
N LEU A 94 7.03 -6.21 8.57
CA LEU A 94 8.05 -5.71 7.64
C LEU A 94 8.91 -6.84 7.08
N ASP A 95 9.39 -7.77 7.92
CA ASP A 95 10.18 -8.92 7.48
C ASP A 95 9.40 -9.79 6.47
N GLN A 96 8.10 -10.01 6.74
CA GLN A 96 7.23 -10.74 5.80
C GLN A 96 6.97 -9.94 4.52
N LEU A 97 6.83 -8.62 4.61
CA LEU A 97 6.60 -7.74 3.46
C LEU A 97 7.84 -7.70 2.54
N GLU A 98 9.05 -7.58 3.10
CA GLU A 98 10.31 -7.61 2.36
C GLU A 98 10.44 -8.95 1.60
N ASN A 99 10.15 -10.08 2.25
CA ASN A 99 10.13 -11.40 1.59
C ASN A 99 9.12 -11.45 0.43
N ALA A 100 7.94 -10.86 0.59
CA ALA A 100 6.95 -10.75 -0.48
C ALA A 100 7.46 -9.97 -1.70
N LEU A 101 8.19 -8.88 -1.43
CA LEU A 101 8.75 -7.97 -2.42
C LEU A 101 9.96 -8.58 -3.16
N GLU A 102 10.73 -9.45 -2.52
CA GLU A 102 11.80 -10.21 -3.18
C GLU A 102 11.28 -11.12 -4.31
N HIS A 103 10.10 -11.70 -4.09
CA HIS A 103 9.42 -12.60 -5.03
C HIS A 103 8.43 -11.87 -5.95
N ALA A 104 8.35 -10.54 -5.83
CA ALA A 104 7.43 -9.73 -6.59
C ALA A 104 7.84 -9.63 -8.07
N ASN A 105 6.84 -9.60 -8.95
CA ASN A 105 7.06 -9.35 -10.37
C ASN A 105 7.11 -7.84 -10.63
N THR A 106 8.19 -7.20 -10.15
CA THR A 106 8.45 -5.77 -10.31
C THR A 106 9.45 -5.53 -11.45
N PRO A 107 9.07 -4.82 -12.52
CA PRO A 107 9.86 -4.77 -13.75
C PRO A 107 11.20 -4.02 -13.60
N PHE A 108 11.37 -3.24 -12.53
CA PHE A 108 12.52 -2.35 -12.36
C PHE A 108 13.14 -2.40 -10.96
N GLN A 109 12.88 -3.47 -10.21
CA GLN A 109 13.50 -3.69 -8.89
C GLN A 109 13.16 -2.63 -7.82
N THR A 110 12.32 -1.65 -8.16
CA THR A 110 11.70 -0.70 -7.26
C THR A 110 10.19 -0.87 -7.27
N SER A 111 9.55 -0.71 -6.11
CA SER A 111 8.10 -0.77 -5.97
C SER A 111 7.63 -0.08 -4.71
N TRP A 112 6.38 0.38 -4.70
CA TRP A 112 5.78 0.85 -3.46
C TRP A 112 5.47 -0.31 -2.53
N ALA A 113 5.57 -0.05 -1.23
CA ALA A 113 5.11 -0.97 -0.21
C ALA A 113 4.33 -0.23 0.87
N ILE A 114 3.27 -0.87 1.39
CA ILE A 114 2.40 -0.27 2.40
C ILE A 114 2.19 -1.27 3.54
N VAL A 115 2.38 -0.83 4.78
CA VAL A 115 1.99 -1.57 5.98
C VAL A 115 0.82 -0.88 6.65
N ILE A 116 -0.27 -1.61 6.83
CA ILE A 116 -1.42 -1.20 7.62
C ILE A 116 -1.40 -2.00 8.92
N HIS A 117 -1.32 -1.31 10.05
CA HIS A 117 -1.28 -1.89 11.38
C HIS A 117 -2.42 -1.31 12.22
N GLY A 118 -3.51 -2.06 12.35
CA GLY A 118 -4.77 -1.51 12.86
C GLY A 118 -5.27 -0.37 11.96
N ALA A 119 -5.40 0.83 12.53
CA ALA A 119 -5.80 2.04 11.81
C ALA A 119 -4.62 2.87 11.27
N LEU A 120 -3.37 2.41 11.43
CA LEU A 120 -2.17 3.14 11.05
C LEU A 120 -1.65 2.67 9.68
N PHE A 121 -1.32 3.62 8.82
CA PHE A 121 -0.67 3.43 7.53
C PHE A 121 0.80 3.81 7.63
N ASN A 122 1.66 2.98 7.09
CA ASN A 122 3.10 3.23 6.94
C ASN A 122 3.44 2.99 5.47
N PHE A 123 4.14 3.93 4.86
CA PHE A 123 4.43 3.94 3.43
C PHE A 123 5.92 3.78 3.21
N TYR A 124 6.29 2.96 2.23
CA TYR A 124 7.68 2.64 1.95
C TYR A 124 7.94 2.59 0.45
N GLU A 125 9.18 2.87 0.09
CA GLU A 125 9.75 2.54 -1.21
C GLU A 125 10.68 1.33 -1.04
N TYR A 126 10.44 0.30 -1.85
CA TYR A 126 11.29 -0.88 -1.89
C TYR A 126 12.35 -0.75 -2.98
N HIS A 127 13.60 -1.09 -2.64
CA HIS A 127 14.74 -1.09 -3.56
C HIS A 127 15.50 -2.41 -3.47
N ARG A 128 15.32 -3.31 -4.45
CA ARG A 128 16.02 -4.62 -4.50
C ARG A 128 17.55 -4.49 -4.55
N GLY A 129 18.05 -3.37 -5.09
CA GLY A 129 19.49 -3.11 -5.25
C GLY A 129 20.22 -2.79 -3.94
N MET A 130 19.51 -2.55 -2.84
CA MET A 130 20.10 -2.26 -1.52
C MET A 130 20.40 -3.55 -0.73
N PRO A 131 21.28 -3.49 0.28
CA PRO A 131 21.51 -4.61 1.20
C PRO A 131 20.20 -5.09 1.84
N GLU A 132 20.11 -6.38 2.13
CA GLU A 132 18.99 -6.95 2.90
C GLU A 132 18.79 -6.15 4.20
N GLN A 133 17.53 -5.89 4.59
CA GLN A 133 17.13 -5.04 5.74
C GLN A 133 17.26 -3.53 5.53
N GLU A 134 17.89 -3.07 4.45
CA GLU A 134 17.94 -1.65 4.04
C GLU A 134 17.08 -1.39 2.79
N ARG A 135 16.36 -2.41 2.30
CA ARG A 135 15.60 -2.33 1.05
C ARG A 135 14.27 -1.60 1.18
N LEU A 136 13.70 -1.51 2.38
CA LEU A 136 12.46 -0.79 2.65
C LEU A 136 12.79 0.55 3.30
N LEU A 137 12.69 1.61 2.51
CA LEU A 137 12.89 2.98 2.99
C LEU A 137 11.53 3.61 3.30
N PRO A 138 11.34 4.24 4.48
CA PRO A 138 10.16 5.05 4.75
C PRO A 138 10.00 6.08 3.63
N PHE A 139 8.78 6.19 3.10
CA PHE A 139 8.51 7.14 2.04
C PHE A 139 8.55 8.57 2.60
N GLU A 140 9.49 9.36 2.10
CA GLU A 140 9.58 10.78 2.42
C GLU A 140 8.94 11.62 1.31
N PRO A 141 7.99 12.52 1.64
CA PRO A 141 7.46 13.47 0.68
C PRO A 141 8.58 14.30 0.02
N PRO A 142 8.49 14.64 -1.29
CA PRO A 142 9.50 15.43 -1.97
C PRO A 142 9.79 16.76 -1.26
N ALA A 143 11.05 17.18 -1.27
CA ALA A 143 11.49 18.43 -0.66
C ALA A 143 10.66 19.62 -1.21
N GLY A 144 10.03 20.38 -0.30
CA GLY A 144 9.15 21.49 -0.64
C GLY A 144 7.65 21.14 -0.67
N SER A 145 7.28 19.89 -0.43
CA SER A 145 5.90 19.54 -0.10
C SER A 145 5.54 20.02 1.32
N GLN A 146 4.26 20.34 1.53
CA GLN A 146 3.72 20.79 2.83
C GLN A 146 3.43 19.63 3.80
N HIS A 147 3.81 18.40 3.43
CA HIS A 147 3.51 17.19 4.19
C HIS A 147 4.71 16.81 5.06
N GLU A 148 4.47 16.51 6.35
CA GLU A 148 5.53 16.12 7.28
C GLU A 148 6.03 14.69 6.99
N SER A 149 7.35 14.48 7.07
CA SER A 149 7.93 13.13 7.13
C SER A 149 7.58 12.52 8.48
N ARG A 150 6.72 11.50 8.46
CA ARG A 150 6.32 10.70 9.62
C ARG A 150 6.29 9.24 9.20
N ASP A 151 6.63 8.36 10.14
CA ASP A 151 6.66 6.92 9.86
C ASP A 151 5.27 6.29 9.79
N SER A 152 4.29 6.88 10.48
CA SER A 152 2.93 6.33 10.62
C SER A 152 1.85 7.41 10.56
N PHE A 153 0.74 7.07 9.91
CA PHE A 153 -0.40 7.95 9.65
C PHE A 153 -1.71 7.26 10.06
N HIS A 154 -2.48 7.88 10.95
CA HIS A 154 -3.76 7.35 11.36
C HIS A 154 -4.84 7.62 10.31
N ALA A 155 -5.56 6.58 9.88
CA ALA A 155 -6.57 6.63 8.81
C ALA A 155 -7.49 7.85 8.93
N ARG A 156 -8.09 8.10 10.10
CA ARG A 156 -8.99 9.24 10.28
C ARG A 156 -8.27 10.59 10.42
N ASN A 157 -7.20 10.63 11.22
CA ASN A 157 -6.64 11.90 11.70
C ASN A 157 -5.67 12.50 10.68
N ASP A 158 -4.91 11.64 10.01
CA ASP A 158 -3.90 12.01 9.01
C ASP A 158 -4.43 11.68 7.59
N SER A 159 -5.75 11.79 7.42
CA SER A 159 -6.45 11.36 6.22
C SER A 159 -6.04 12.18 4.98
N VAL A 160 -5.64 13.44 5.18
CA VAL A 160 -5.21 14.34 4.09
C VAL A 160 -3.84 13.91 3.56
N GLU A 161 -2.94 13.52 4.46
CA GLU A 161 -1.62 12.99 4.15
C GLU A 161 -1.75 11.65 3.42
N ILE A 162 -2.60 10.75 3.92
CA ILE A 162 -2.90 9.46 3.26
C ILE A 162 -3.48 9.67 1.86
N ASP A 163 -4.42 10.60 1.68
CA ASP A 163 -4.98 10.93 0.35
C ASP A 163 -3.88 11.39 -0.61
N TRP A 164 -3.00 12.28 -0.14
CA TRP A 164 -1.89 12.76 -0.95
C TRP A 164 -0.90 11.64 -1.31
N MET A 165 -0.51 10.81 -0.33
CA MET A 165 0.43 9.70 -0.54
C MET A 165 -0.10 8.67 -1.53
N LEU A 166 -1.36 8.23 -1.37
CA LEU A 166 -1.97 7.23 -2.27
C LEU A 166 -2.14 7.76 -3.69
N ARG A 167 -2.50 9.05 -3.84
CA ARG A 167 -2.53 9.71 -5.17
C ARG A 167 -1.13 9.83 -5.78
N HIS A 168 -0.14 10.19 -4.96
CA HIS A 168 1.25 10.28 -5.40
C HIS A 168 1.74 8.94 -5.94
N MET A 169 1.51 7.86 -5.18
CA MET A 169 1.86 6.50 -5.59
C MET A 169 1.15 6.10 -6.89
N ALA A 170 -0.15 6.37 -7.03
CA ALA A 170 -0.90 6.07 -8.25
C ALA A 170 -0.43 6.87 -9.48
N GLN A 171 0.21 8.02 -9.30
CA GLN A 171 0.72 8.86 -10.39
C GLN A 171 2.19 8.60 -10.71
N ASN A 172 2.97 8.23 -9.70
CA ASN A 172 4.41 8.03 -9.79
C ASN A 172 4.69 6.55 -9.55
N ASP A 173 4.81 5.83 -10.66
CA ASP A 173 5.25 4.45 -10.63
C ASP A 173 6.79 4.48 -10.49
N PRO A 174 7.36 4.09 -9.34
CA PRO A 174 8.81 4.15 -9.09
C PRO A 174 9.55 3.21 -10.04
N SER A 175 8.82 2.24 -10.61
CA SER A 175 9.32 1.37 -11.65
C SER A 175 9.48 2.10 -13.00
N LEU A 176 8.92 3.30 -13.20
CA LEU A 176 9.07 4.08 -14.43
C LEU A 176 10.07 5.23 -14.36
N THR A 177 10.53 5.63 -13.18
CA THR A 177 11.43 6.77 -13.00
C THR A 177 12.89 6.31 -12.97
N ARG A 178 13.68 6.89 -13.90
CA ARG A 178 15.12 6.69 -14.07
C ARG A 178 15.96 7.47 -13.07
#